data_AF-A0A661Z6R7-F1
#
_entry.id   AF-A0A661Z6R7-F1
#
_cell.length_a   1.000
_cell.length_b   1.000
_cell.length_c   1.000
_cell.angle_alpha   90.00
_cell.angle_beta   90.00
_cell.angle_gamma   90.00
#
_symmetry.space_group_name_H-M   'P 1'
#
loop_
_entity.id
_entity.type
_entity.pdbx_description
1 polymer ?
#
loop_
_entity_poly.entity_id
_entity_poly.type
_entity_poly.pdbx_seq_one_letter_code
_entity_poly.pdbx_strand_id
1 'polypeptide(L)'
;MFPTLGHLINYLLGTNINFPMPTYGFVLVMAFVTAGIILKYGLLRKEKQGLLLGHRDKILISGPINYSDIIVSGVFYFIIGWKIIGIALDYDNFTNDINAYIFSLQGSIIAGIVFAIIGAGYGYLQANKKYSKEEIFEEKDILPHQLTLNIVMIAMISGIIGAKVFDILENFSRFLQDPLDALFSSGGFTFYGGLIAGFFAVWYYIRKKNIDSLTLMDTAAPAILGAYAVGRMACMLSGDGCWGIPNPDPKPEYLAMIPDWLWAFDFPHNVINEGSIITSCDGNYCHRLDVPVFPTPIYESILSSIFFLIAWFLQNKIRTAGVVFFIAIMLNGFARFFIEKIRVNNVYDIGQSHITQAEIISSSLVLIGIIGIFILLKLKKKKV
;
A
#
# COMPACT_ATOMS: atom_id res chain seq x y z
N MET A 1 -18.49 -3.28 -11.43
CA MET A 1 -17.17 -3.30 -10.80
C MET A 1 -16.17 -3.75 -11.85
N PHE A 2 -14.88 -3.51 -11.58
CA PHE A 2 -13.80 -3.82 -12.48
C PHE A 2 -12.84 -4.80 -11.80
N PRO A 3 -13.15 -6.12 -11.84
CA PRO A 3 -12.31 -7.17 -11.26
C PRO A 3 -10.86 -7.10 -11.74
N THR A 4 -10.69 -6.92 -13.05
CA THR A 4 -9.39 -6.78 -13.70
C THR A 4 -9.25 -5.43 -14.38
N LEU A 5 -8.02 -5.01 -14.59
CA LEU A 5 -7.70 -3.77 -15.27
C LEU A 5 -8.22 -3.78 -16.73
N GLY A 6 -8.32 -4.96 -17.35
CA GLY A 6 -8.99 -5.13 -18.64
C GLY A 6 -10.44 -4.64 -18.61
N HIS A 7 -11.22 -5.02 -17.58
CA HIS A 7 -12.60 -4.53 -17.43
C HIS A 7 -12.66 -3.01 -17.30
N LEU A 8 -11.74 -2.41 -16.53
CA LEU A 8 -11.68 -0.95 -16.37
C LEU A 8 -11.33 -0.24 -17.68
N ILE A 9 -10.31 -0.73 -18.39
CA ILE A 9 -9.86 -0.17 -19.67
C ILE A 9 -10.97 -0.29 -20.73
N ASN A 10 -11.62 -1.44 -20.81
CA ASN A 10 -12.70 -1.70 -21.75
C ASN A 10 -13.88 -0.75 -21.51
N TYR A 11 -14.23 -0.51 -20.24
CA TYR A 11 -15.26 0.45 -19.88
C TYR A 11 -14.90 1.90 -20.22
N LEU A 12 -13.66 2.33 -19.96
CA LEU A 12 -13.23 3.71 -20.19
C LEU A 12 -12.98 4.03 -21.68
N LEU A 13 -12.50 3.07 -22.45
CA LEU A 13 -12.06 3.28 -23.84
C LEU A 13 -13.00 2.64 -24.87
N GLY A 14 -14.01 1.88 -24.45
CA GLY A 14 -14.88 1.13 -25.35
C GLY A 14 -14.14 0.02 -26.13
N THR A 15 -13.12 -0.57 -25.51
CA THR A 15 -12.29 -1.63 -26.12
C THR A 15 -12.68 -3.01 -25.60
N ASN A 16 -12.17 -4.08 -26.21
CA ASN A 16 -12.39 -5.48 -25.79
C ASN A 16 -11.05 -6.19 -25.56
N ILE A 17 -10.19 -5.58 -24.75
CA ILE A 17 -8.89 -6.14 -24.38
C ILE A 17 -9.11 -7.10 -23.21
N ASN A 18 -8.79 -8.38 -23.40
CA ASN A 18 -8.68 -9.30 -22.28
C ASN A 18 -7.35 -9.01 -21.59
N PHE A 19 -7.36 -8.30 -20.45
CA PHE A 19 -6.16 -8.04 -19.64
C PHE A 19 -6.43 -8.49 -18.19
N PRO A 20 -5.84 -9.61 -17.74
CA PRO A 20 -6.30 -10.32 -16.54
C PRO A 20 -5.74 -9.74 -15.23
N MET A 21 -4.94 -8.67 -15.28
CA MET A 21 -4.33 -8.08 -14.08
C MET A 21 -5.40 -7.60 -13.07
N PRO A 22 -5.39 -8.04 -11.80
CA PRO A 22 -6.36 -7.59 -10.81
C PRO A 22 -6.30 -6.07 -10.58
N THR A 23 -7.44 -5.41 -10.67
CA THR A 23 -7.52 -3.94 -10.44
C THR A 23 -7.06 -3.58 -9.04
N TYR A 24 -7.40 -4.42 -8.05
CA TYR A 24 -7.02 -4.21 -6.66
C TYR A 24 -5.50 -4.07 -6.49
N GLY A 25 -4.74 -5.04 -7.02
CA GLY A 25 -3.29 -5.05 -6.93
C GLY A 25 -2.64 -3.87 -7.65
N PHE A 26 -3.16 -3.49 -8.82
CA PHE A 26 -2.68 -2.32 -9.56
C PHE A 26 -2.87 -1.03 -8.76
N VAL A 27 -4.07 -0.80 -8.21
CA VAL A 27 -4.34 0.41 -7.41
C VAL A 27 -3.53 0.43 -6.11
N LEU A 28 -3.28 -0.72 -5.51
CA LEU A 28 -2.39 -0.84 -4.34
C LEU A 28 -0.95 -0.40 -4.68
N VAL A 29 -0.41 -0.78 -5.84
CA VAL A 29 0.90 -0.28 -6.30
C VAL A 29 0.87 1.23 -6.48
N MET A 30 -0.20 1.77 -7.07
CA MET A 30 -0.37 3.22 -7.21
C MET A 30 -0.46 3.95 -5.87
N ALA A 31 -0.98 3.31 -4.82
CA ALA A 31 -0.97 3.85 -3.47
C ALA A 31 0.46 4.00 -2.92
N PHE A 32 1.33 3.00 -3.12
CA PHE A 32 2.75 3.10 -2.73
C PHE A 32 3.51 4.18 -3.52
N VAL A 33 3.25 4.28 -4.82
CA VAL A 33 3.82 5.35 -5.68
C VAL A 33 3.38 6.72 -5.16
N THR A 34 2.09 6.87 -4.85
CA THR A 34 1.53 8.10 -4.28
C THR A 34 2.18 8.44 -2.94
N ALA A 35 2.34 7.45 -2.05
CA ALA A 35 3.06 7.61 -0.79
C ALA A 35 4.48 8.14 -1.01
N GLY A 36 5.23 7.54 -1.93
CA GLY A 36 6.60 7.92 -2.26
C GLY A 36 6.71 9.34 -2.81
N ILE A 37 5.79 9.74 -3.69
CA ILE A 37 5.76 11.10 -4.25
C ILE A 37 5.50 12.11 -3.13
N ILE A 38 4.44 11.90 -2.32
CA ILE A 38 4.09 12.81 -1.22
C ILE A 38 5.21 12.89 -0.19
N LEU A 39 5.78 11.76 0.20
CA LEU A 39 6.89 11.69 1.16
C LEU A 39 8.12 12.42 0.63
N LYS A 40 8.50 12.23 -0.64
CA LYS A 40 9.63 12.93 -1.26
C LYS A 40 9.46 14.44 -1.20
N TYR A 41 8.29 14.95 -1.59
CA TYR A 41 8.03 16.39 -1.57
C TYR A 41 7.92 16.95 -0.14
N GLY A 42 7.39 16.17 0.80
CA GLY A 42 7.41 16.52 2.21
C GLY A 42 8.84 16.63 2.77
N LEU A 43 9.71 15.65 2.45
CA LEU A 43 11.11 15.63 2.88
C LEU A 43 11.90 16.80 2.32
N LEU A 44 11.78 17.04 1.00
CA LEU A 44 12.38 18.21 0.33
C LEU A 44 11.94 19.52 1.00
N ARG A 45 10.70 19.59 1.48
CA ARG A 45 10.21 20.78 2.17
C ARG A 45 10.85 20.95 3.55
N LYS A 46 10.97 19.88 4.34
CA LYS A 46 11.60 19.93 5.67
C LYS A 46 13.10 20.20 5.60
N GLU A 47 13.76 19.70 4.56
CA GLU A 47 15.16 20.04 4.25
C GLU A 47 15.33 21.53 3.94
N LYS A 48 14.47 22.10 3.07
CA LYS A 48 14.49 23.55 2.77
C LYS A 48 14.23 24.43 4.01
N GLN A 49 13.53 23.91 5.01
CA GLN A 49 13.28 24.59 6.28
C GLN A 49 14.42 24.42 7.29
N GLY A 50 15.45 23.64 6.98
CA GLY A 50 16.55 23.32 7.90
C GLY A 50 16.14 22.40 9.06
N LEU A 51 14.98 21.74 8.97
CA LEU A 51 14.48 20.83 10.00
C LEU A 51 15.04 19.40 9.85
N LEU A 52 15.43 19.05 8.64
CA LEU A 52 16.11 17.79 8.34
C LEU A 52 17.45 18.09 7.69
N LEU A 53 18.51 17.52 8.26
CA LEU A 53 19.87 17.68 7.77
C LEU A 53 20.31 16.41 7.05
N GLY A 54 21.21 16.58 6.08
CA GLY A 54 21.92 15.47 5.49
C GLY A 54 22.83 14.80 6.51
N HIS A 55 23.14 13.52 6.26
CA HIS A 55 24.18 12.81 6.99
C HIS A 55 25.29 12.45 6.02
N ARG A 56 26.53 12.46 6.51
CA ARG A 56 27.69 12.00 5.73
C ARG A 56 27.67 10.49 5.69
N ASP A 57 27.72 9.95 4.48
CA ASP A 57 27.89 8.52 4.25
C ASP A 57 29.06 8.30 3.29
N LYS A 58 29.78 7.19 3.49
CA LYS A 58 30.89 6.80 2.62
C LYS A 58 30.32 5.96 1.49
N ILE A 59 30.28 6.54 0.29
CA ILE A 59 29.73 5.86 -0.89
C ILE A 59 30.91 5.36 -1.73
N LEU A 60 30.86 4.08 -2.11
CA LEU A 60 31.79 3.52 -3.08
C LEU A 60 31.48 4.10 -4.47
N ILE A 61 32.40 4.86 -5.04
CA ILE A 61 32.25 5.47 -6.37
C ILE A 61 32.78 4.56 -7.46
N SER A 62 33.97 4.01 -7.22
CA SER A 62 34.66 3.15 -8.17
C SER A 62 35.47 2.08 -7.44
N GLY A 63 35.58 0.90 -8.04
CA GLY A 63 36.30 -0.23 -7.48
C GLY A 63 36.45 -1.36 -8.50
N PRO A 64 37.02 -2.50 -8.10
CA PRO A 64 37.13 -3.66 -8.98
C PRO A 64 35.74 -4.17 -9.38
N ILE A 65 35.67 -4.84 -10.53
CA ILE A 65 34.41 -5.41 -11.01
C ILE A 65 33.92 -6.46 -10.02
N ASN A 66 32.78 -6.19 -9.39
CA ASN A 66 32.09 -7.15 -8.56
C ASN A 66 31.26 -8.09 -9.44
N TYR A 67 31.77 -9.31 -9.68
CA TYR A 67 31.09 -10.29 -10.52
C TYR A 67 29.74 -10.76 -9.94
N SER A 68 29.51 -10.61 -8.62
CA SER A 68 28.21 -10.96 -8.04
C SER A 68 27.10 -10.05 -8.56
N ASP A 69 27.37 -8.76 -8.77
CA ASP A 69 26.38 -7.81 -9.31
C ASP A 69 26.00 -8.15 -10.76
N ILE A 70 26.97 -8.63 -11.54
CA ILE A 70 26.76 -9.09 -12.92
C ILE A 70 25.88 -10.35 -12.93
N ILE A 71 26.19 -11.32 -12.07
CA ILE A 71 25.42 -12.57 -11.96
C ILE A 71 24.00 -12.26 -11.49
N VAL A 72 23.84 -11.44 -10.45
CA VAL A 72 22.53 -11.02 -9.94
C VAL A 72 21.73 -10.30 -11.02
N SER A 73 22.36 -9.41 -11.79
CA SER A 73 21.71 -8.77 -12.95
C SER A 73 21.30 -9.79 -14.00
N GLY A 74 22.16 -10.75 -14.35
CA GLY A 74 21.84 -11.83 -15.29
C GLY A 74 20.66 -12.67 -14.83
N VAL A 75 20.64 -13.12 -13.57
CA VAL A 75 19.54 -13.90 -12.99
C VAL A 75 18.24 -13.09 -12.93
N PHE A 76 18.31 -11.83 -12.54
CA PHE A 76 17.13 -10.96 -12.48
C PHE A 76 16.49 -10.79 -13.87
N TYR A 77 17.31 -10.50 -14.88
CA TYR A 77 16.82 -10.37 -16.25
C TYR A 77 16.36 -11.73 -16.82
N PHE A 78 16.99 -12.84 -16.44
CA PHE A 78 16.52 -14.18 -16.79
C PHE A 78 15.08 -14.37 -16.34
N ILE A 79 14.77 -14.11 -15.08
CA ILE A 79 13.43 -14.29 -14.50
C ILE A 79 12.41 -13.41 -15.23
N ILE A 80 12.77 -12.14 -15.51
CA ILE A 80 11.92 -11.21 -16.26
C ILE A 80 11.63 -11.73 -17.66
N GLY A 81 12.67 -12.07 -18.44
CA GLY A 81 12.52 -12.54 -19.81
C GLY A 81 11.76 -13.87 -19.87
N TRP A 82 12.11 -14.81 -18.97
CA TRP A 82 11.48 -16.12 -18.87
C TRP A 82 9.98 -16.02 -18.62
N LYS A 83 9.57 -15.17 -17.67
CA LYS A 83 8.17 -15.06 -17.27
C LYS A 83 7.36 -14.16 -18.21
N ILE A 84 7.84 -12.95 -18.51
CA ILE A 84 7.09 -11.97 -19.31
C ILE A 84 6.89 -12.48 -20.74
N ILE A 85 7.95 -12.96 -21.39
CA ILE A 85 7.83 -13.51 -22.75
C ILE A 85 7.07 -14.84 -22.71
N GLY A 86 7.23 -15.64 -21.64
CA GLY A 86 6.39 -16.81 -21.41
C GLY A 86 4.90 -16.47 -21.40
N ILE A 87 4.49 -15.45 -20.63
CA ILE A 87 3.10 -14.96 -20.58
C ILE A 87 2.62 -14.50 -21.95
N ALA A 88 3.47 -13.81 -22.72
CA ALA A 88 3.11 -13.36 -24.06
C ALA A 88 2.90 -14.52 -25.06
N LEU A 89 3.63 -15.62 -24.89
CA LEU A 89 3.54 -16.80 -25.75
C LEU A 89 2.42 -17.77 -25.34
N ASP A 90 2.14 -17.88 -24.05
CA ASP A 90 1.11 -18.75 -23.47
C ASP A 90 0.03 -17.92 -22.75
N TYR A 91 -0.52 -16.96 -23.50
CA TYR A 91 -1.43 -15.95 -22.95
C TYR A 91 -2.74 -16.54 -22.44
N ASP A 92 -3.30 -17.52 -23.17
CA ASP A 92 -4.57 -18.13 -22.82
C ASP A 92 -4.48 -18.85 -21.46
N ASN A 93 -3.44 -19.66 -21.23
CA ASN A 93 -3.21 -20.31 -19.94
C ASN A 93 -2.98 -19.31 -18.82
N PHE A 94 -2.23 -18.24 -19.07
CA PHE A 94 -2.02 -17.17 -18.09
C PHE A 94 -3.33 -16.47 -17.70
N THR A 95 -4.23 -16.22 -18.67
CA THR A 95 -5.52 -15.58 -18.40
C THR A 95 -6.50 -16.48 -17.64
N ASN A 96 -6.39 -17.80 -17.82
CA ASN A 96 -7.24 -18.78 -17.12
C ASN A 96 -6.91 -18.88 -15.63
N ASP A 97 -5.62 -18.97 -15.28
CA ASP A 97 -5.18 -18.99 -13.89
C ASP A 97 -3.83 -18.27 -13.71
N ILE A 98 -3.93 -17.00 -13.34
CA ILE A 98 -2.79 -16.12 -13.11
C ILE A 98 -1.90 -16.66 -11.98
N ASN A 99 -2.50 -17.14 -10.89
CA ASN A 99 -1.76 -17.54 -9.70
C ASN A 99 -0.98 -18.84 -9.99
N ALA A 100 -1.64 -19.84 -10.57
CA ALA A 100 -0.98 -21.07 -10.98
C ALA A 100 0.15 -20.77 -11.98
N TYR A 101 -0.08 -19.91 -12.96
CA TYR A 101 0.94 -19.57 -13.94
C TYR A 101 2.13 -18.85 -13.30
N ILE A 102 1.91 -17.79 -12.50
CA ILE A 102 2.99 -16.99 -11.89
C ILE A 102 3.89 -17.85 -11.00
N PHE A 103 3.31 -18.74 -10.18
CA PHE A 103 4.07 -19.59 -9.26
C PHE A 103 4.57 -20.90 -9.88
N SER A 104 4.17 -21.23 -11.10
CA SER A 104 4.69 -22.39 -11.82
C SER A 104 6.09 -22.19 -12.41
N LEU A 105 6.69 -23.30 -12.84
CA LEU A 105 7.90 -23.32 -13.66
C LEU A 105 7.62 -23.11 -15.16
N GLN A 106 6.41 -22.67 -15.55
CA GLN A 106 6.09 -22.36 -16.94
C GLN A 106 6.67 -21.00 -17.33
N GLY A 107 7.25 -20.94 -18.53
CA GLY A 107 7.82 -19.74 -19.12
C GLY A 107 8.73 -20.06 -20.32
N SER A 108 9.26 -19.02 -20.97
CA SER A 108 10.12 -19.16 -22.15
C SER A 108 11.59 -19.20 -21.77
N ILE A 109 12.16 -20.40 -21.64
CA ILE A 109 13.57 -20.56 -21.23
C ILE A 109 14.52 -19.84 -22.19
N ILE A 110 14.24 -19.91 -23.50
CA ILE A 110 15.02 -19.22 -24.54
C ILE A 110 15.01 -17.71 -24.31
N ALA A 111 13.84 -17.12 -24.07
CA ALA A 111 13.74 -15.71 -23.76
C ALA A 111 14.46 -15.36 -22.45
N GLY A 112 14.36 -16.22 -21.44
CA GLY A 112 15.13 -16.10 -20.21
C GLY A 112 16.63 -16.02 -20.46
N ILE A 113 17.20 -16.94 -21.25
CA ILE A 113 18.63 -16.95 -21.58
C ILE A 113 19.04 -15.67 -22.33
N VAL A 114 18.26 -15.25 -23.33
CA VAL A 114 18.54 -14.02 -24.09
C VAL A 114 18.57 -12.80 -23.17
N PHE A 115 17.57 -12.66 -22.30
CA PHE A 115 17.53 -11.56 -21.34
C PHE A 115 18.65 -11.67 -20.29
N ALA A 116 19.03 -12.87 -19.88
CA ALA A 116 20.15 -13.08 -18.96
C ALA A 116 21.47 -12.55 -19.55
N ILE A 117 21.73 -12.82 -20.83
CA ILE A 117 22.91 -12.32 -21.56
C ILE A 117 22.86 -10.79 -21.65
N ILE A 118 21.68 -10.21 -21.96
CA ILE A 118 21.49 -8.76 -21.99
C ILE A 118 21.75 -8.14 -20.60
N GLY A 119 21.19 -8.74 -19.55
CA GLY A 119 21.32 -8.26 -18.16
C GLY A 119 22.74 -8.35 -17.64
N ALA A 120 23.44 -9.47 -17.91
CA ALA A 120 24.84 -9.64 -17.56
C ALA A 120 25.74 -8.66 -18.36
N GLY A 121 25.48 -8.49 -19.66
CA GLY A 121 26.18 -7.51 -20.49
C GLY A 121 25.98 -6.08 -19.99
N TYR A 122 24.76 -5.71 -19.64
CA TYR A 122 24.44 -4.41 -19.04
C TYR A 122 25.12 -4.21 -17.68
N GLY A 123 25.08 -5.22 -16.81
CA GLY A 123 25.77 -5.22 -15.52
C GLY A 123 27.27 -5.04 -15.67
N TYR A 124 27.88 -5.74 -16.63
CA TYR A 124 29.29 -5.58 -16.97
C TYR A 124 29.61 -4.16 -17.47
N LEU A 125 28.80 -3.60 -18.38
CA LEU A 125 29.00 -2.24 -18.87
C LEU A 125 28.92 -1.20 -17.74
N GLN A 126 27.99 -1.36 -16.79
CA GLN A 126 27.91 -0.47 -15.63
C GLN A 126 29.10 -0.64 -14.68
N ALA A 127 29.51 -1.88 -14.39
CA ALA A 127 30.67 -2.15 -13.55
C ALA A 127 31.95 -1.59 -14.20
N ASN A 128 32.11 -1.73 -15.51
CA ASN A 128 33.26 -1.23 -16.26
C ASN A 128 33.32 0.31 -16.27
N LYS A 129 32.18 1.01 -16.32
CA LYS A 129 32.13 2.48 -16.19
C LYS A 129 32.62 2.98 -14.84
N LYS A 130 32.47 2.18 -13.79
CA LYS A 130 32.90 2.49 -12.41
C LYS A 130 34.18 1.75 -12.02
N TYR A 131 34.88 1.17 -13.00
CA TYR A 131 36.06 0.37 -12.72
C TYR A 131 37.21 1.26 -12.24
N SER A 132 37.77 0.87 -11.10
CA SER A 132 39.05 1.37 -10.60
C SER A 132 39.80 0.18 -10.01
N LYS A 133 41.13 0.20 -10.10
CA LYS A 133 41.97 -0.84 -9.49
C LYS A 133 41.86 -0.84 -7.95
N GLU A 134 41.56 0.32 -7.38
CA GLU A 134 41.38 0.53 -5.94
C GLU A 134 39.97 1.05 -5.64
N GLU A 135 39.46 0.70 -4.45
CA GLU A 135 38.17 1.19 -3.96
C GLU A 135 38.29 2.66 -3.55
N ILE A 136 37.61 3.54 -4.29
CA ILE A 136 37.55 4.97 -4.01
C ILE A 136 36.20 5.26 -3.34
N PHE A 137 36.27 5.60 -2.06
CA PHE A 137 35.13 6.06 -1.27
C PHE A 137 35.10 7.59 -1.24
N GLU A 138 33.95 8.19 -1.54
CA GLU A 138 33.72 9.62 -1.35
C GLU A 138 32.73 9.82 -0.20
N GLU A 139 33.04 10.77 0.68
CA GLU A 139 32.09 11.24 1.68
C GLU A 139 31.11 12.20 1.01
N LYS A 140 29.86 11.75 0.89
CA LYS A 140 28.78 12.56 0.33
C LYS A 140 27.72 12.82 1.38
N ASP A 141 27.24 14.05 1.42
CA ASP A 141 26.06 14.40 2.20
C ASP A 141 24.82 13.80 1.52
N ILE A 142 24.26 12.76 2.14
CA ILE A 142 23.00 12.15 1.70
C ILE A 142 21.85 12.86 2.38
N LEU A 143 21.01 13.49 1.56
CA LEU A 143 19.80 14.17 2.03
C LEU A 143 18.64 13.18 2.21
N PRO A 144 17.80 13.34 3.24
CA PRO A 144 16.68 12.43 3.51
C PRO A 144 15.74 12.14 2.33
N HIS A 145 15.47 13.10 1.44
CA HIS A 145 14.63 12.90 0.24
C HIS A 145 15.24 11.91 -0.76
N GLN A 146 16.56 11.71 -0.74
CA GLN A 146 17.23 10.71 -1.58
C GLN A 146 16.96 9.29 -1.08
N LEU A 147 16.62 9.16 0.20
CA LEU A 147 16.29 7.88 0.83
C LEU A 147 14.81 7.53 0.73
N THR A 148 13.97 8.36 0.09
CA THR A 148 12.52 8.12 0.00
C THR A 148 12.19 6.75 -0.57
N LEU A 149 12.85 6.36 -1.67
CA LEU A 149 12.61 5.05 -2.28
C LEU A 149 12.96 3.92 -1.32
N ASN A 150 14.10 4.01 -0.62
CA ASN A 150 14.49 3.01 0.36
C ASN A 150 13.47 2.91 1.49
N ILE A 151 12.98 4.04 2.01
CA ILE A 151 11.96 4.07 3.07
C ILE A 151 10.67 3.39 2.60
N VAL A 152 10.19 3.72 1.40
CA VAL A 152 8.95 3.13 0.83
C VAL A 152 9.12 1.64 0.56
N MET A 153 10.25 1.22 -0.02
CA MET A 153 10.53 -0.19 -0.30
C MET A 153 10.65 -1.01 0.98
N ILE A 154 11.33 -0.49 2.01
CA ILE A 154 11.41 -1.14 3.32
C ILE A 154 10.01 -1.29 3.90
N ALA A 155 9.21 -0.21 3.90
CA ALA A 155 7.83 -0.25 4.40
C ALA A 155 6.95 -1.25 3.65
N MET A 156 7.06 -1.30 2.32
CA MET A 156 6.30 -2.22 1.47
C MET A 156 6.69 -3.68 1.74
N ILE A 157 7.99 -3.99 1.70
CA ILE A 157 8.49 -5.36 1.88
C ILE A 157 8.20 -5.85 3.30
N SER A 158 8.57 -5.08 4.33
CA SER A 158 8.33 -5.50 5.71
C SER A 158 6.85 -5.50 6.06
N GLY A 159 6.04 -4.64 5.44
CA GLY A 159 4.59 -4.64 5.59
C GLY A 159 3.93 -5.90 5.02
N ILE A 160 4.30 -6.32 3.80
CA ILE A 160 3.79 -7.56 3.20
C ILE A 160 4.21 -8.78 4.03
N ILE A 161 5.50 -8.87 4.38
CA ILE A 161 6.03 -9.97 5.20
C ILE A 161 5.32 -9.99 6.56
N GLY A 162 5.21 -8.84 7.23
CA GLY A 162 4.55 -8.73 8.53
C GLY A 162 3.08 -9.12 8.48
N ALA A 163 2.35 -8.71 7.45
CA ALA A 163 0.94 -9.05 7.29
C ALA A 163 0.75 -10.57 7.11
N LYS A 164 1.63 -11.23 6.36
CA LYS A 164 1.59 -12.69 6.15
C LYS A 164 2.00 -13.47 7.40
N VAL A 165 3.05 -13.02 8.09
CA VAL A 165 3.50 -13.65 9.34
C VAL A 165 2.41 -13.58 10.41
N PHE A 166 1.75 -12.43 10.56
CA PHE A 166 0.68 -12.30 11.56
C PHE A 166 -0.55 -13.14 11.19
N ASP A 167 -0.92 -13.23 9.91
CA ASP A 167 -1.99 -14.13 9.46
C ASP A 167 -1.69 -15.58 9.84
N ILE A 168 -0.45 -16.03 9.64
CA ILE A 168 0.01 -17.37 10.03
C ILE A 168 -0.06 -17.56 11.55
N LEU A 169 0.26 -16.53 12.34
CA LEU A 169 0.19 -16.59 13.80
C LEU A 169 -1.27 -16.64 14.30
N GLU A 170 -2.18 -15.90 13.68
CA GLU A 170 -3.61 -15.90 14.00
C GLU A 170 -4.27 -17.23 13.59
N ASN A 171 -3.89 -17.76 12.43
CA ASN A 171 -4.43 -18.99 11.84
C ASN A 171 -3.44 -20.16 11.93
N PHE A 172 -2.75 -20.31 13.07
CA PHE A 172 -1.66 -21.28 13.21
C PHE A 172 -2.09 -22.73 12.97
N SER A 173 -3.32 -23.09 13.29
CA SER A 173 -3.89 -24.41 13.01
C SER A 173 -3.96 -24.71 11.50
N ARG A 174 -4.34 -23.73 10.67
CA ARG A 174 -4.34 -23.85 9.20
C ARG A 174 -2.92 -24.00 8.67
N PHE A 175 -1.98 -23.22 9.20
CA PHE A 175 -0.57 -23.31 8.83
C PHE A 175 0.02 -24.70 9.12
N LEU A 176 -0.32 -25.34 10.24
CA LEU A 176 0.14 -26.69 10.56
C LEU A 176 -0.41 -27.77 9.61
N GLN A 177 -1.58 -27.54 9.01
CA GLN A 177 -2.20 -28.48 8.08
C GLN A 177 -1.60 -28.38 6.68
N ASP A 178 -1.43 -27.16 6.16
CA ASP A 178 -0.79 -26.91 4.87
C ASP A 178 0.11 -25.66 4.92
N PRO A 179 1.41 -25.84 5.26
CA PRO A 179 2.35 -24.73 5.37
C PRO A 179 2.62 -24.04 4.03
N LEU A 180 2.56 -24.77 2.91
CA LEU A 180 2.85 -24.23 1.58
C LEU A 180 1.70 -23.35 1.10
N ASP A 181 0.45 -23.81 1.25
CA ASP A 181 -0.72 -22.97 0.97
C ASP A 181 -0.74 -21.73 1.88
N ALA A 182 -0.50 -21.90 3.18
CA ALA A 182 -0.50 -20.78 4.11
C ALA A 182 0.56 -19.72 3.78
N LEU A 183 1.75 -20.11 3.28
CA LEU A 183 2.82 -19.18 2.90
C LEU A 183 2.63 -18.53 1.53
N PHE A 184 2.19 -19.28 0.52
CA PHE A 184 2.17 -18.83 -0.87
C PHE A 184 0.76 -18.49 -1.41
N SER A 185 -0.29 -18.72 -0.62
CA SER A 185 -1.63 -18.30 -0.98
C SER A 185 -1.71 -16.80 -1.24
N SER A 186 -2.52 -16.44 -2.25
CA SER A 186 -2.80 -15.06 -2.64
C SER A 186 -3.67 -14.30 -1.62
N GLY A 187 -4.19 -14.98 -0.60
CA GLY A 187 -4.96 -14.42 0.51
C GLY A 187 -4.25 -14.54 1.86
N GLY A 188 -4.92 -14.15 2.94
CA GLY A 188 -4.37 -14.27 4.30
C GLY A 188 -3.33 -13.20 4.62
N PHE A 189 -3.80 -11.96 4.78
CA PHE A 189 -2.96 -10.82 5.17
C PHE A 189 -3.60 -10.06 6.31
N THR A 190 -2.99 -10.12 7.49
CA THR A 190 -3.47 -9.38 8.66
C THR A 190 -2.93 -7.95 8.63
N PHE A 191 -3.84 -6.97 8.58
CA PHE A 191 -3.51 -5.54 8.49
C PHE A 191 -2.55 -5.07 9.60
N TYR A 192 -2.80 -5.47 10.86
CA TYR A 192 -1.99 -5.06 12.00
C TYR A 192 -0.55 -5.56 11.91
N GLY A 193 -0.34 -6.77 11.40
CA GLY A 193 1.00 -7.31 11.18
C GLY A 193 1.81 -6.46 10.20
N GLY A 194 1.17 -6.03 9.11
CA GLY A 194 1.82 -5.16 8.13
C GLY A 194 2.12 -3.77 8.67
N LEU A 195 1.20 -3.19 9.44
CA LEU A 195 1.41 -1.88 10.07
C LEU A 195 2.58 -1.90 11.07
N ILE A 196 2.63 -2.91 11.95
CA ILE A 196 3.63 -3.04 13.00
C ILE A 196 5.02 -3.29 12.40
N ALA A 197 5.14 -4.28 11.51
CA ALA A 197 6.41 -4.61 10.86
C ALA A 197 6.91 -3.48 9.95
N GLY A 198 5.98 -2.83 9.22
CA GLY A 198 6.25 -1.62 8.44
C GLY A 198 6.86 -0.51 9.29
N PHE A 199 6.18 -0.15 10.39
CA PHE A 199 6.60 0.91 11.29
C PHE A 199 7.99 0.66 11.90
N PHE A 200 8.21 -0.51 12.51
CA PHE A 200 9.47 -0.80 13.20
C PHE A 200 10.65 -0.95 12.24
N ALA A 201 10.45 -1.52 11.04
CA ALA A 201 11.52 -1.63 10.05
C ALA A 201 11.97 -0.25 9.55
N VAL A 202 11.02 0.63 9.22
CA VAL A 202 11.33 2.00 8.81
C VAL A 202 11.97 2.77 9.96
N TRP A 203 11.41 2.67 11.17
CA TRP A 203 11.96 3.33 12.36
C TRP A 203 13.40 2.89 12.65
N TYR A 204 13.70 1.60 12.56
CA TYR A 204 15.06 1.11 12.72
C TYR A 204 16.01 1.65 11.63
N TYR A 205 15.57 1.63 10.36
CA TYR A 205 16.36 2.13 9.23
C TYR A 205 16.71 3.61 9.36
N ILE A 206 15.75 4.47 9.72
CA ILE A 206 15.96 5.92 9.82
C ILE A 206 16.81 6.27 11.04
N ARG A 207 16.72 5.50 12.12
CA ARG A 207 17.58 5.66 13.32
C ARG A 207 19.03 5.33 12.99
N LYS A 208 19.28 4.29 12.20
CA LYS A 208 20.61 3.96 11.68
C LYS A 208 21.19 5.09 10.81
N LYS A 209 20.33 5.88 10.16
CA LYS A 209 20.70 7.04 9.33
C LYS A 209 20.69 8.38 10.09
N ASN A 210 20.53 8.37 11.41
CA ASN A 210 20.49 9.57 12.27
C ASN A 210 19.45 10.62 11.84
N ILE A 211 18.34 10.19 11.23
CA ILE A 211 17.26 11.08 10.82
C ILE A 211 16.30 11.26 12.00
N ASP A 212 15.89 12.50 12.28
CA ASP A 212 14.91 12.80 13.33
C ASP A 212 13.57 12.10 13.05
N SER A 213 13.22 11.14 13.90
CA SER A 213 12.06 10.27 13.68
C SER A 213 10.75 11.04 13.75
N LEU A 214 10.63 12.02 14.64
CA LEU A 214 9.39 12.79 14.80
C LEU A 214 9.12 13.69 13.58
N THR A 215 10.16 14.35 13.06
CA THR A 215 10.05 15.16 11.84
C THR A 215 9.76 14.30 10.62
N LEU A 216 10.34 13.08 10.55
CA LEU A 216 9.97 12.14 9.51
C LEU A 216 8.51 11.70 9.65
N MET A 217 8.03 11.40 10.85
CA MET A 217 6.65 10.98 11.10
C MET A 217 5.64 12.07 10.70
N ASP A 218 5.93 13.34 10.97
CA ASP A 218 5.13 14.47 10.47
C ASP A 218 5.07 14.53 8.93
N THR A 219 6.14 14.11 8.27
CA THR A 219 6.26 14.10 6.82
C THR A 219 5.60 12.86 6.20
N ALA A 220 5.68 11.72 6.89
CA ALA A 220 5.08 10.46 6.49
C ALA A 220 3.56 10.45 6.72
N ALA A 221 3.05 11.16 7.72
CA ALA A 221 1.61 11.24 8.01
C ALA A 221 0.74 11.60 6.80
N PRO A 222 0.98 12.73 6.08
CA PRO A 222 0.22 13.02 4.86
C PRO A 222 0.46 11.98 3.75
N ALA A 223 1.66 11.41 3.64
CA ALA A 223 1.94 10.36 2.67
C ALA A 223 1.11 9.09 2.90
N ILE A 224 0.98 8.67 4.17
CA ILE A 224 0.15 7.53 4.58
C ILE A 224 -1.33 7.81 4.30
N LEU A 225 -1.83 9.00 4.65
CA LEU A 225 -3.23 9.38 4.38
C LEU A 225 -3.55 9.43 2.89
N GLY A 226 -2.64 9.99 2.08
CA GLY A 226 -2.81 10.03 0.62
C GLY A 226 -2.74 8.64 -0.01
N ALA A 227 -1.83 7.79 0.45
CA ALA A 227 -1.74 6.40 0.02
C ALA A 227 -3.00 5.62 0.39
N TYR A 228 -3.53 5.83 1.59
CA TYR A 228 -4.76 5.20 2.06
C TYR A 228 -5.97 5.61 1.23
N ALA A 229 -6.09 6.90 0.87
CA ALA A 229 -7.14 7.37 -0.01
C ALA A 229 -7.13 6.65 -1.38
N VAL A 230 -5.94 6.54 -1.99
CA VAL A 230 -5.78 5.79 -3.25
C VAL A 230 -6.05 4.30 -3.03
N GLY A 231 -5.53 3.71 -1.96
CA GLY A 231 -5.70 2.30 -1.64
C GLY A 231 -7.16 1.91 -1.43
N ARG A 232 -7.99 2.77 -0.82
CA ARG A 232 -9.43 2.51 -0.66
C ARG A 232 -10.22 2.52 -1.98
N MET A 233 -9.69 3.17 -3.01
CA MET A 233 -10.26 3.03 -4.36
C MET A 233 -10.05 1.63 -4.94
N ALA A 234 -9.06 0.87 -4.47
CA ALA A 234 -8.88 -0.53 -4.87
C ALA A 234 -10.15 -1.33 -4.53
N CYS A 235 -10.58 -1.25 -3.27
CA CYS A 235 -11.80 -1.89 -2.76
C CYS A 235 -13.06 -1.41 -3.50
N MET A 236 -13.16 -0.10 -3.75
CA MET A 236 -14.31 0.47 -4.48
C MET A 236 -14.40 -0.06 -5.91
N LEU A 237 -13.27 -0.17 -6.62
CA LEU A 237 -13.26 -0.58 -8.03
C LEU A 237 -13.39 -2.10 -8.18
N SER A 238 -12.81 -2.90 -7.29
CA SER A 238 -12.89 -4.36 -7.36
C SER A 238 -14.19 -4.92 -6.78
N GLY A 239 -14.78 -4.26 -5.77
CA GLY A 239 -15.88 -4.84 -5.00
C GLY A 239 -15.39 -6.06 -4.21
N ASP A 240 -14.45 -5.86 -3.29
CA ASP A 240 -13.78 -6.93 -2.52
C ASP A 240 -14.43 -7.24 -1.17
N GLY A 241 -15.65 -6.76 -0.91
CA GLY A 241 -16.32 -6.97 0.37
C GLY A 241 -16.09 -5.86 1.40
N CYS A 242 -15.31 -4.82 1.10
CA CYS A 242 -15.09 -3.70 2.04
C CYS A 242 -16.26 -2.70 2.15
N TRP A 243 -17.48 -3.10 1.80
CA TRP A 243 -18.68 -2.26 1.82
C TRP A 243 -19.36 -2.21 3.19
N GLY A 244 -20.36 -1.34 3.29
CA GLY A 244 -21.12 -1.08 4.51
C GLY A 244 -22.29 -2.03 4.74
N ILE A 245 -23.07 -1.72 5.78
CA ILE A 245 -24.33 -2.40 6.06
C ILE A 245 -25.37 -2.14 4.96
N PRO A 246 -26.40 -3.01 4.83
CA PRO A 246 -27.52 -2.78 3.93
C PRO A 246 -28.17 -1.41 4.13
N ASN A 247 -28.40 -0.72 3.03
CA ASN A 247 -29.03 0.60 2.94
C ASN A 247 -30.15 0.57 1.88
N PRO A 248 -31.33 0.02 2.21
CA PRO A 248 -32.49 0.04 1.31
C PRO A 248 -33.22 1.40 1.33
N ASP A 249 -32.86 2.30 2.24
CA ASP A 249 -33.58 3.54 2.46
C ASP A 249 -33.43 4.50 1.27
N PRO A 250 -34.49 5.24 0.91
CA PRO A 250 -34.40 6.24 -0.15
C PRO A 250 -33.42 7.35 0.26
N LYS A 251 -32.67 7.83 -0.73
CA LYS A 251 -31.72 8.93 -0.52
C LYS A 251 -32.46 10.17 0.03
N PRO A 252 -32.02 10.76 1.15
CA PRO A 252 -32.63 11.96 1.69
C PRO A 252 -32.61 13.13 0.72
N GLU A 253 -33.64 13.97 0.73
CA GLU A 253 -33.81 15.10 -0.20
C GLU A 253 -32.66 16.12 -0.12
N TYR A 254 -32.12 16.36 1.08
CA TYR A 254 -30.96 17.26 1.25
C TYR A 254 -29.66 16.72 0.62
N LEU A 255 -29.63 15.46 0.22
CA LEU A 255 -28.53 14.82 -0.54
C LEU A 255 -28.88 14.66 -2.03
N ALA A 256 -29.90 15.34 -2.54
CA ALA A 256 -30.28 15.25 -3.96
C ALA A 256 -29.14 15.57 -4.93
N MET A 257 -28.21 16.46 -4.53
CA MET A 257 -27.08 16.88 -5.38
C MET A 257 -26.01 15.81 -5.58
N ILE A 258 -25.92 14.80 -4.70
CA ILE A 258 -24.93 13.73 -4.85
C ILE A 258 -25.49 12.57 -5.69
N PRO A 259 -24.65 11.84 -6.43
CA PRO A 259 -25.10 10.66 -7.19
C PRO A 259 -25.71 9.57 -6.30
N ASP A 260 -26.70 8.83 -6.82
CA ASP A 260 -27.38 7.77 -6.05
C ASP A 260 -26.43 6.67 -5.59
N TRP A 261 -25.46 6.30 -6.44
CA TRP A 261 -24.43 5.32 -6.10
C TRP A 261 -23.56 5.74 -4.92
N LEU A 262 -23.52 7.03 -4.55
CA LEU A 262 -22.81 7.50 -3.37
C LEU A 262 -23.66 7.36 -2.09
N TRP A 263 -24.97 7.15 -2.21
CA TRP A 263 -25.85 6.87 -1.07
C TRP A 263 -25.98 5.37 -0.83
N ALA A 264 -26.33 4.63 -1.88
CA ALA A 264 -26.52 3.18 -1.83
C ALA A 264 -26.00 2.55 -3.12
N PHE A 265 -25.23 1.49 -3.00
CA PHE A 265 -24.60 0.83 -4.14
C PHE A 265 -24.59 -0.68 -3.96
N ASP A 266 -24.83 -1.41 -5.03
CA ASP A 266 -25.05 -2.86 -5.03
C ASP A 266 -23.86 -3.65 -5.59
N PHE A 267 -22.74 -2.98 -5.88
CA PHE A 267 -21.47 -3.60 -6.29
C PHE A 267 -21.64 -4.70 -7.37
N PRO A 268 -22.18 -4.38 -8.55
CA PRO A 268 -22.35 -5.36 -9.62
C PRO A 268 -20.99 -5.82 -10.14
N HIS A 269 -20.84 -7.09 -10.47
CA HIS A 269 -19.59 -7.72 -10.89
C HIS A 269 -18.48 -7.72 -9.82
N ASN A 270 -18.85 -7.85 -8.54
CA ASN A 270 -17.88 -7.88 -7.44
C ASN A 270 -16.92 -9.08 -7.52
N VAL A 271 -15.67 -8.91 -7.07
CA VAL A 271 -14.62 -9.95 -7.21
C VAL A 271 -14.85 -11.19 -6.35
N ILE A 272 -15.64 -11.06 -5.28
CA ILE A 272 -15.93 -12.15 -4.35
C ILE A 272 -17.19 -12.94 -4.71
N ASN A 273 -17.86 -12.59 -5.80
CA ASN A 273 -19.07 -13.27 -6.27
C ASN A 273 -20.21 -13.31 -5.23
N GLU A 274 -20.36 -12.25 -4.45
CA GLU A 274 -21.38 -12.14 -3.40
C GLU A 274 -22.71 -11.59 -3.94
N GLY A 275 -23.82 -12.15 -3.44
CA GLY A 275 -25.20 -11.79 -3.80
C GLY A 275 -25.80 -12.66 -4.91
N SER A 276 -26.78 -12.14 -5.64
CA SER A 276 -27.47 -12.86 -6.72
C SER A 276 -26.80 -12.70 -8.08
N ILE A 277 -27.01 -13.70 -8.94
CA ILE A 277 -26.53 -13.71 -10.32
C ILE A 277 -27.27 -12.65 -11.13
N ILE A 278 -26.51 -11.83 -11.86
CA ILE A 278 -27.03 -10.85 -12.80
C ILE A 278 -27.63 -11.58 -14.00
N THR A 279 -28.91 -11.35 -14.27
CA THR A 279 -29.59 -11.92 -15.46
C THR A 279 -28.82 -11.54 -16.72
N SER A 280 -28.60 -12.50 -17.62
CA SER A 280 -27.87 -12.30 -18.88
C SER A 280 -26.35 -12.09 -18.74
N CYS A 281 -25.75 -12.50 -17.60
CA CYS A 281 -24.30 -12.54 -17.40
C CYS A 281 -23.84 -13.99 -17.26
N ASP A 282 -22.89 -14.40 -18.09
CA ASP A 282 -22.25 -15.72 -18.02
C ASP A 282 -20.76 -15.57 -17.70
N GLY A 283 -20.26 -16.37 -16.74
CA GLY A 283 -18.85 -16.42 -16.37
C GLY A 283 -18.52 -15.89 -14.97
N ASN A 284 -17.24 -15.59 -14.74
CA ASN A 284 -16.75 -15.07 -13.47
C ASN A 284 -17.22 -13.61 -13.25
N TYR A 285 -17.41 -13.22 -11.99
CA TYR A 285 -17.82 -11.87 -11.61
C TYR A 285 -19.20 -11.48 -12.15
N CYS A 286 -20.16 -12.42 -12.13
CA CYS A 286 -21.54 -12.19 -12.58
C CYS A 286 -22.52 -11.95 -11.42
N HIS A 287 -22.04 -11.54 -10.25
CA HIS A 287 -22.88 -11.31 -9.06
C HIS A 287 -23.04 -9.84 -8.72
N ARG A 288 -24.17 -9.50 -8.08
CA ARG A 288 -24.46 -8.19 -7.47
C ARG A 288 -25.14 -8.41 -6.12
N LEU A 289 -25.02 -7.45 -5.22
CA LEU A 289 -25.69 -7.54 -3.91
C LEU A 289 -27.21 -7.45 -4.08
N ASP A 290 -27.93 -8.27 -3.31
CA ASP A 290 -29.40 -8.30 -3.32
C ASP A 290 -30.00 -7.02 -2.75
N VAL A 291 -29.35 -6.47 -1.73
CA VAL A 291 -29.71 -5.21 -1.11
C VAL A 291 -28.54 -4.24 -1.29
N PRO A 292 -28.77 -3.03 -1.82
CA PRO A 292 -27.75 -1.99 -1.86
C PRO A 292 -27.19 -1.70 -0.48
N VAL A 293 -25.92 -1.34 -0.40
CA VAL A 293 -25.20 -1.07 0.84
C VAL A 293 -24.59 0.32 0.82
N PHE A 294 -24.20 0.84 1.98
CA PHE A 294 -23.38 2.05 2.03
C PHE A 294 -22.01 1.78 1.37
N PRO A 295 -21.58 2.56 0.36
CA PRO A 295 -20.28 2.38 -0.28
C PRO A 295 -19.15 2.94 0.61
N THR A 296 -18.86 2.30 1.74
CA THR A 296 -17.85 2.75 2.70
C THR A 296 -16.44 2.98 2.11
N PRO A 297 -15.94 2.23 1.10
CA PRO A 297 -14.63 2.50 0.52
C PRO A 297 -14.49 3.90 -0.06
N ILE A 298 -15.51 4.43 -0.74
CA ILE A 298 -15.45 5.79 -1.29
C ILE A 298 -15.52 6.84 -0.18
N TYR A 299 -16.30 6.62 0.87
CA TYR A 299 -16.34 7.52 2.03
C TYR A 299 -14.98 7.60 2.73
N GLU A 300 -14.33 6.46 2.94
CA GLU A 300 -12.99 6.41 3.52
C GLU A 300 -11.94 7.10 2.63
N SER A 301 -12.05 6.94 1.31
CA SER A 301 -11.18 7.61 0.34
C SER A 301 -11.35 9.13 0.38
N ILE A 302 -12.59 9.62 0.41
CA ILE A 302 -12.89 11.06 0.50
C ILE A 302 -12.38 11.64 1.82
N LEU A 303 -12.72 11.01 2.95
CA LEU A 303 -12.27 11.47 4.27
C LEU A 303 -10.74 11.50 4.38
N SER A 304 -10.08 10.45 3.90
CA SER A 304 -8.61 10.38 3.93
C SER A 304 -7.96 11.39 2.99
N SER A 305 -8.59 11.71 1.86
CA SER A 305 -8.15 12.81 0.99
C SER A 305 -8.24 14.17 1.68
N ILE A 306 -9.34 14.43 2.41
CA ILE A 306 -9.51 15.65 3.21
C ILE A 306 -8.43 15.71 4.29
N PHE A 307 -8.21 14.63 5.02
CA PHE A 307 -7.19 14.58 6.09
C PHE A 307 -5.77 14.72 5.55
N PHE A 308 -5.49 14.11 4.39
CA PHE A 308 -4.23 14.33 3.68
C PHE A 308 -4.01 15.82 3.44
N LEU A 309 -5.00 16.53 2.87
CA LEU A 309 -4.89 17.97 2.62
C LEU A 309 -4.67 18.75 3.93
N ILE A 310 -5.44 18.44 4.97
CA ILE A 310 -5.29 19.07 6.30
C ILE A 310 -3.86 18.88 6.82
N ALA A 311 -3.37 17.63 6.88
CA ALA A 311 -2.02 17.32 7.35
C ALA A 311 -0.95 17.99 6.46
N TRP A 312 -1.15 17.99 5.13
CA TRP A 312 -0.25 18.58 4.14
C TRP A 312 -0.13 20.09 4.27
N PHE A 313 -1.19 20.78 4.66
CA PHE A 313 -1.15 22.22 4.92
C PHE A 313 -0.65 22.54 6.34
N LEU A 314 -1.01 21.73 7.33
CA LEU A 314 -0.59 21.94 8.73
C LEU A 314 0.92 21.77 8.93
N GLN A 315 1.58 20.88 8.19
CA GLN A 315 3.05 20.74 8.24
C GLN A 315 3.83 22.00 7.87
N ASN A 316 3.19 22.99 7.23
CA ASN A 316 3.79 24.29 6.93
C ASN A 316 3.66 25.27 8.10
N LYS A 317 2.58 25.14 8.88
CA LYS A 317 2.27 26.03 10.00
C LYS A 317 2.90 25.54 11.29
N ILE A 318 2.95 24.22 11.49
CA ILE A 318 3.43 23.60 12.72
C ILE A 318 4.88 23.16 12.53
N ARG A 319 5.79 23.80 13.27
CA ARG A 319 7.23 23.47 13.30
C ARG A 319 7.62 22.50 14.40
N THR A 320 6.71 22.18 15.31
CA THR A 320 6.98 21.25 16.41
C THR A 320 6.92 19.82 15.87
N ALA A 321 8.06 19.14 15.85
CA ALA A 321 8.18 17.77 15.37
C ALA A 321 7.22 16.81 16.12
N GLY A 322 6.51 15.98 15.36
CA GLY A 322 5.57 14.95 15.81
C GLY A 322 4.12 15.42 15.96
N VAL A 323 3.85 16.73 16.01
CA VAL A 323 2.49 17.24 16.25
C VAL A 323 1.57 16.96 15.06
N VAL A 324 2.06 17.08 13.82
CA VAL A 324 1.23 16.82 12.62
C VAL A 324 0.89 15.34 12.54
N PHE A 325 1.82 14.47 12.88
CA PHE A 325 1.59 13.03 12.97
C PHE A 325 0.48 12.68 13.97
N PHE A 326 0.52 13.22 15.18
CA PHE A 326 -0.52 12.95 16.17
C PHE A 326 -1.88 13.55 15.79
N ILE A 327 -1.91 14.70 15.10
CA ILE A 327 -3.15 15.24 14.51
C ILE A 327 -3.69 14.26 13.46
N ALA A 328 -2.83 13.74 12.58
CA ALA A 328 -3.23 12.79 11.54
C ALA A 328 -3.80 11.48 12.13
N ILE A 329 -3.15 10.93 13.17
CA ILE A 329 -3.67 9.76 13.89
C ILE A 329 -5.03 10.05 14.54
N MET A 330 -5.17 11.21 15.18
CA MET A 330 -6.43 11.61 15.80
C MET A 330 -7.56 11.73 14.77
N LEU A 331 -7.31 12.39 13.64
CA LEU A 331 -8.27 12.49 12.52
C LEU A 331 -8.66 11.11 11.98
N ASN A 332 -7.68 10.23 11.77
CA ASN A 332 -7.93 8.87 11.32
C ASN A 332 -8.77 8.06 12.35
N GLY A 333 -8.50 8.23 13.64
CA GLY A 333 -9.31 7.66 14.72
C GLY A 333 -10.77 8.11 14.65
N PHE A 334 -11.02 9.42 14.48
CA PHE A 334 -12.37 9.94 14.32
C PHE A 334 -13.08 9.37 13.09
N ALA A 335 -12.45 9.38 11.92
CA ALA A 335 -13.10 8.80 10.73
C ALA A 335 -13.39 7.31 10.91
N ARG A 336 -12.45 6.56 11.49
CA ARG A 336 -12.68 5.14 11.76
C ARG A 336 -13.85 4.91 12.69
N PHE A 337 -13.99 5.67 13.77
CA PHE A 337 -15.12 5.56 14.67
C PHE A 337 -16.48 5.73 13.97
N PHE A 338 -16.62 6.73 13.10
CA PHE A 338 -17.87 6.97 12.37
C PHE A 338 -18.12 5.97 11.23
N ILE A 339 -17.09 5.63 10.46
CA ILE A 339 -17.21 4.66 9.37
C ILE A 339 -17.54 3.27 9.91
N GLU A 340 -17.04 2.90 11.09
CA GLU A 340 -17.32 1.58 11.65
C GLU A 340 -18.79 1.36 12.00
N LYS A 341 -19.53 2.44 12.33
CA LYS A 341 -20.98 2.37 12.58
C LYS A 341 -21.79 1.96 11.36
N ILE A 342 -21.26 2.23 10.17
CA ILE A 342 -21.90 1.90 8.88
C ILE A 342 -21.21 0.72 8.18
N ARG A 343 -20.17 0.12 8.77
CA ARG A 343 -19.51 -1.09 8.25
C ARG A 343 -20.10 -2.36 8.85
N VAL A 344 -20.07 -3.43 8.05
CA VAL A 344 -20.36 -4.78 8.53
C VAL A 344 -19.18 -5.25 9.38
N ASN A 345 -19.37 -5.42 10.69
CA ASN A 345 -18.33 -5.90 11.59
C ASN A 345 -18.83 -6.99 12.52
N ASN A 346 -17.87 -7.80 12.97
CA ASN A 346 -18.06 -8.75 14.06
C ASN A 346 -18.21 -7.98 15.38
N VAL A 347 -19.36 -8.13 16.03
CA VAL A 347 -19.65 -7.57 17.34
C VAL A 347 -19.01 -8.47 18.40
N TYR A 348 -18.26 -7.89 19.33
CA TYR A 348 -17.82 -8.59 20.53
C TYR A 348 -18.75 -8.24 21.69
N ASP A 349 -19.39 -9.24 22.26
CA ASP A 349 -20.25 -9.08 23.42
C ASP A 349 -19.38 -9.05 24.69
N ILE A 350 -19.14 -7.85 25.23
CA ILE A 350 -18.50 -7.68 26.54
C ILE A 350 -19.59 -7.23 27.53
N GLY A 351 -20.16 -8.18 28.27
CA GLY A 351 -21.21 -7.91 29.25
C GLY A 351 -22.56 -7.57 28.58
N GLN A 352 -23.15 -6.42 28.92
CA GLN A 352 -24.40 -5.91 28.31
C GLN A 352 -24.15 -4.87 27.20
N SER A 353 -22.90 -4.67 26.77
CA SER A 353 -22.52 -3.65 25.80
C SER A 353 -21.87 -4.28 24.58
N HIS A 354 -22.46 -4.03 23.41
CA HIS A 354 -21.95 -4.44 22.11
C HIS A 354 -20.89 -3.43 21.65
N ILE A 355 -19.61 -3.71 21.91
CA ILE A 355 -18.49 -2.84 21.51
C ILE A 355 -17.65 -3.57 20.46
N THR A 356 -17.39 -2.92 19.33
CA THR A 356 -16.56 -3.48 18.26
C THR A 356 -15.07 -3.26 18.54
N GLN A 357 -14.21 -4.19 18.10
CA GLN A 357 -12.75 -4.05 18.20
C GLN A 357 -12.25 -2.74 17.58
N ALA A 358 -12.87 -2.31 16.48
CA ALA A 358 -12.49 -1.10 15.79
C ALA A 358 -12.92 0.19 16.51
N GLU A 359 -13.98 0.18 17.33
CA GLU A 359 -14.31 1.31 18.23
C GLU A 359 -13.26 1.50 19.33
N ILE A 360 -12.75 0.40 19.89
CA ILE A 360 -11.68 0.44 20.91
C ILE A 360 -10.41 1.03 20.28
N ILE A 361 -10.04 0.56 19.10
CA ILE A 361 -8.82 1.00 18.42
C ILE A 361 -8.94 2.46 17.98
N SER A 362 -10.07 2.87 17.40
CA SER A 362 -10.30 4.26 16.99
C SER A 362 -10.29 5.23 18.18
N SER A 363 -10.97 4.89 19.28
CA SER A 363 -10.94 5.68 20.52
C SER A 363 -9.53 5.78 21.10
N SER A 364 -8.78 4.68 21.09
CA SER A 364 -7.38 4.65 21.54
C SER A 364 -6.48 5.55 20.69
N LEU A 365 -6.66 5.54 19.36
CA LEU A 365 -5.92 6.43 18.45
C LEU A 365 -6.20 7.90 18.72
N VAL A 366 -7.46 8.27 18.98
CA VAL A 366 -7.84 9.65 19.36
C VAL A 366 -7.14 10.07 20.66
N LEU A 367 -7.18 9.23 21.70
CA LEU A 367 -6.52 9.51 22.98
C LEU A 367 -5.01 9.64 22.84
N ILE A 368 -4.35 8.72 22.11
CA ILE A 368 -2.91 8.78 21.83
C ILE A 368 -2.57 10.07 21.09
N GLY A 369 -3.39 10.48 20.11
CA GLY A 369 -3.25 11.75 19.41
C GLY A 369 -3.27 12.96 20.34
N ILE A 370 -4.29 13.07 21.20
CA ILE A 370 -4.46 14.17 22.15
C ILE A 370 -3.28 14.24 23.14
N ILE A 371 -2.94 13.11 23.75
CA ILE A 371 -1.87 13.00 24.75
C ILE A 371 -0.52 13.35 24.10
N GLY A 372 -0.24 12.81 22.91
CA GLY A 372 0.98 13.07 22.16
C GLY A 372 1.16 14.56 21.83
N ILE A 373 0.11 15.21 21.34
CA ILE A 373 0.11 16.66 21.07
C ILE A 373 0.39 17.44 22.35
N PHE A 374 -0.32 17.13 23.45
CA PHE A 374 -0.17 17.84 24.71
C PHE A 374 1.26 17.73 25.27
N ILE A 375 1.84 16.52 25.26
CA ILE A 375 3.21 16.27 25.73
C ILE A 375 4.21 17.07 24.89
N LEU A 376 4.13 16.99 23.56
CA LEU A 376 5.07 17.66 22.67
C LEU A 376 5.01 19.19 22.79
N LEU A 377 3.82 19.76 22.93
CA LEU A 377 3.65 21.20 23.13
C LEU A 377 4.19 21.65 24.50
N LYS A 378 4.03 20.84 25.55
CA LYS A 378 4.58 21.12 26.89
C LYS A 378 6.11 21.02 26.90
N LEU A 379 6.68 20.04 26.21
CA LEU A 379 8.14 19.88 26.09
C LEU A 379 8.77 21.04 25.31
N LYS A 380 8.10 21.54 24.26
CA LYS A 380 8.58 22.72 23.52
C LYS A 380 8.60 23.97 24.39
N LYS A 381 7.55 24.22 25.18
CA LYS A 381 7.49 25.36 26.11
C LYS A 381 8.58 25.34 27.18
N LYS A 382 9.20 24.19 27.47
CA LYS A 382 10.31 24.07 28.42
C LYS A 382 11.69 24.30 27.79
N LYS A 383 11.80 24.27 26.46
CA LYS A 383 13.06 24.46 25.71
C LYS A 383 13.25 25.88 25.19
N VAL A 384 12.19 26.69 25.24
CA VAL A 384 12.19 28.15 25.04
C VAL A 384 12.20 28.78 26.41
#